data_AF-A0A9E2MLY9-F1
#
_entry.id   AF-A0A9E2MLY9-F1
#
_cell.length_a   1.000
_cell.length_b   1.000
_cell.length_c   1.000
_cell.angle_alpha   90.00
_cell.angle_beta   90.00
_cell.angle_gamma   90.00
#
_symmetry.space_group_name_H-M   'P 1'
#
loop_
_entity.id
_entity.type
_entity.pdbx_description
1 polymer ?
#
loop_
_entity_poly.entity_id
_entity_poly.type
_entity_poly.pdbx_seq_one_letter_code
_entity_poly.pdbx_strand_id
1 'polypeptide(L)'
;MPNHLHGIIVINKRAEASGAPTVSQIIRSFKSKSTMEYLKYIKQNNLDISGKIWQRSFYEHVIRSERSLSAIREYIFNNPVNWEQDIDNLINL
;
A
#
# COMPACT_ATOMS: atom_id res chain seq x y z
N MET A 1 3.15 7.42 6.00
CA MET A 1 2.79 7.23 7.42
C MET A 1 3.64 6.09 7.96
N PRO A 2 3.98 6.06 9.25
CA PRO A 2 4.88 5.05 9.80
C PRO A 2 4.30 3.62 9.84
N ASN A 3 2.98 3.45 9.83
CA ASN A 3 2.34 2.14 10.01
C ASN A 3 1.61 1.57 8.78
N HIS A 4 1.38 2.37 7.73
CA HIS A 4 0.70 1.93 6.51
C HIS A 4 1.14 2.70 5.26
N LEU A 5 0.77 2.15 4.10
CA LEU A 5 1.09 2.68 2.78
C LEU A 5 -0.20 2.97 2.02
N HIS A 6 -0.30 4.18 1.45
CA HIS A 6 -1.27 4.50 0.42
C HIS A 6 -0.60 4.54 -0.96
N GLY A 7 -1.33 4.08 -1.98
CA GLY A 7 -0.85 4.10 -3.35
C GLY A 7 -2.03 4.13 -4.32
N ILE A 8 -1.80 4.72 -5.50
CA ILE A 8 -2.73 4.71 -6.62
C ILE A 8 -2.19 3.72 -7.64
N ILE A 9 -3.00 2.73 -8.01
CA ILE A 9 -2.64 1.73 -9.02
C ILE A 9 -3.47 2.01 -10.27
N VAL A 10 -2.79 2.17 -11.40
CA VAL A 10 -3.43 2.30 -12.71
C VAL A 10 -3.29 0.97 -13.44
N ILE A 11 -4.42 0.31 -13.71
CA ILE A 11 -4.47 -0.97 -14.41
C ILE A 11 -4.94 -0.72 -15.84
N ASN A 12 -3.99 -0.66 -16.78
CA ASN A 12 -4.28 -0.42 -18.20
C ASN A 12 -4.59 -1.70 -18.98
N LYS A 13 -4.34 -2.88 -18.40
CA LYS A 13 -4.49 -4.16 -19.10
C LYS A 13 -5.93 -4.67 -19.00
N ARG A 14 -6.62 -4.75 -20.14
CA ARG A 14 -7.89 -5.48 -20.26
C ARG A 14 -7.61 -6.98 -20.37
N ALA A 15 -8.54 -7.80 -19.87
CA ALA A 15 -8.43 -9.24 -20.02
C ALA A 15 -8.41 -9.60 -21.52
N GLU A 16 -7.38 -10.32 -21.95
CA GLU A 16 -7.32 -10.94 -23.27
C GLU A 16 -7.62 -12.44 -23.08
N ALA A 17 -7.09 -13.32 -23.94
CA ALA A 17 -7.31 -14.77 -23.82
C ALA A 17 -6.84 -15.37 -22.47
N SER A 18 -5.91 -14.69 -21.78
CA SER A 18 -5.58 -14.95 -20.37
C SER A 18 -6.19 -13.84 -19.51
N GLY A 19 -6.98 -14.21 -18.51
CA GLY A 19 -7.68 -13.25 -17.64
C GLY A 19 -6.75 -12.21 -17.04
N ALA A 20 -7.23 -10.96 -16.92
CA ALA A 20 -6.48 -9.91 -16.25
C ALA A 20 -6.29 -10.24 -14.76
N PRO A 21 -5.14 -9.90 -14.14
CA PRO A 21 -4.93 -10.14 -12.72
C PRO A 21 -5.94 -9.33 -11.90
N THR A 22 -6.48 -9.93 -10.85
CA THR A 22 -7.34 -9.24 -9.89
C THR A 22 -6.51 -8.29 -9.02
N VAL A 23 -7.15 -7.28 -8.44
CA VAL A 23 -6.49 -6.36 -7.48
C VAL A 23 -5.86 -7.16 -6.33
N SER A 24 -6.57 -8.16 -5.80
CA SER A 24 -6.05 -9.08 -4.78
C SER A 24 -4.77 -9.81 -5.19
N GLN A 25 -4.66 -10.25 -6.46
CA GLN A 25 -3.44 -10.89 -6.96
C GLN A 25 -2.28 -9.89 -7.06
N ILE A 26 -2.55 -8.67 -7.50
CA ILE A 26 -1.55 -7.59 -7.58
C ILE A 26 -1.03 -7.25 -6.17
N ILE A 27 -1.93 -7.00 -5.21
CA ILE A 27 -1.57 -6.67 -3.84
C ILE A 27 -0.84 -7.82 -3.14
N ARG A 28 -1.28 -9.07 -3.36
CA ARG A 28 -0.58 -10.26 -2.84
C ARG A 28 0.86 -10.33 -3.34
N SER A 29 1.07 -10.12 -4.64
CA SER A 29 2.40 -10.12 -5.25
C SER A 29 3.26 -8.99 -4.68
N PHE A 30 2.71 -7.77 -4.58
CA PHE A 30 3.41 -6.62 -3.99
C PHE A 30 3.84 -6.88 -2.54
N LYS A 31 2.92 -7.31 -1.67
CA LYS A 31 3.21 -7.60 -0.25
C LYS A 31 4.27 -8.69 -0.11
N SER A 32 4.21 -9.74 -0.93
CA SER A 32 5.18 -10.84 -0.91
C SER A 32 6.57 -10.39 -1.36
N LYS A 33 6.67 -9.69 -2.50
CA LYS A 33 7.95 -9.24 -3.05
C LYS A 33 8.62 -8.20 -2.15
N SER A 34 7.87 -7.22 -1.67
CA SER A 34 8.40 -6.22 -0.72
C SER A 34 8.88 -6.85 0.59
N THR A 35 8.14 -7.84 1.12
CA THR A 35 8.58 -8.57 2.32
C THR A 35 9.87 -9.34 2.09
N MET A 36 10.01 -10.00 0.93
CA MET A 36 11.23 -10.71 0.59
C MET A 36 12.43 -9.76 0.50
N GLU A 37 12.29 -8.62 -0.16
CA GLU A 37 13.37 -7.62 -0.26
C GLU A 37 13.74 -7.03 1.11
N TYR A 38 12.75 -6.77 1.96
CA TYR A 38 12.99 -6.33 3.33
C TYR A 38 13.75 -7.37 4.17
N LEU A 39 13.36 -8.65 4.08
CA LEU A 39 14.06 -9.73 4.80
C LEU A 39 15.49 -9.91 4.29
N LYS A 40 15.73 -9.74 2.97
CA LYS A 40 17.09 -9.71 2.43
C LYS A 40 17.90 -8.56 3.02
N TYR A 41 17.32 -7.36 3.07
CA TYR A 41 17.97 -6.18 3.65
C TYR A 41 18.34 -6.40 5.13
N ILE A 42 17.42 -6.90 5.96
CA ILE A 42 17.69 -7.24 7.36
C ILE A 42 18.89 -8.18 7.47
N LYS A 43 18.87 -9.27 6.70
CA LYS A 43 19.92 -10.30 6.73
C LYS A 43 21.27 -9.74 6.29
N GLN A 44 21.30 -8.90 5.26
CA GLN A 44 22.53 -8.29 4.74
C GLN A 44 23.16 -7.28 5.69
N ASN A 45 22.34 -6.64 6.54
CA ASN A 45 22.78 -5.62 7.48
C ASN A 45 22.85 -6.12 8.93
N ASN A 46 22.73 -7.44 9.15
CA ASN A 46 22.76 -8.07 10.48
C ASN A 46 21.82 -7.39 11.50
N LEU A 47 20.63 -6.97 11.05
CA LEU A 47 19.65 -6.32 11.92
C LEU A 47 18.84 -7.37 12.69
N ASP A 48 18.65 -7.17 14.00
CA ASP A 48 17.79 -8.03 14.81
C ASP A 48 16.35 -7.46 14.82
N ILE A 49 15.69 -7.57 13.67
CA ILE A 49 14.33 -7.08 13.49
C ILE A 49 13.48 -8.25 13.01
N SER A 50 12.46 -8.60 13.79
CA SER A 50 11.51 -9.67 13.46
C SER A 50 10.08 -9.12 13.39
N GLY A 51 9.23 -9.74 12.57
CA GLY A 51 7.81 -9.39 12.51
C GLY A 51 7.18 -9.51 11.13
N LYS A 52 5.84 -9.43 11.09
CA LYS A 52 5.07 -9.31 9.86
C LYS A 52 5.02 -7.85 9.44
N ILE A 53 5.47 -7.53 8.23
CA ILE A 53 5.44 -6.16 7.69
C ILE A 53 4.00 -5.74 7.34
N TRP A 54 3.23 -6.66 6.77
CA TRP A 54 1.89 -6.36 6.25
C TRP A 54 0.80 -7.07 7.04
N GLN A 55 -0.30 -6.36 7.29
CA GLN A 55 -1.56 -6.98 7.68
C GLN A 55 -2.13 -7.86 6.56
N ARG A 56 -2.99 -8.82 6.91
CA ARG A 56 -3.62 -9.75 5.92
C ARG A 56 -4.54 -9.00 4.96
N SER A 57 -5.39 -8.12 5.49
CA SER A 57 -6.32 -7.29 4.73
C SER A 57 -5.63 -6.09 4.08
N PHE A 58 -6.33 -5.48 3.13
CA PHE A 58 -5.99 -4.19 2.55
C PHE A 58 -7.30 -3.46 2.22
N TYR A 59 -7.27 -2.13 2.22
CA TYR A 59 -8.38 -1.31 1.75
C TYR A 59 -8.18 -0.98 0.27
N GLU A 60 -9.26 -0.98 -0.49
CA GLU A 60 -9.26 -0.56 -1.89
C GLU A 60 -10.44 0.38 -2.19
N HIS A 61 -10.22 1.30 -3.12
CA HIS A 61 -11.24 2.24 -3.59
C HIS A 61 -11.10 2.46 -5.09
N VAL A 62 -12.19 2.26 -5.85
CA VAL A 62 -12.20 2.47 -7.30
C VAL A 62 -12.42 3.95 -7.59
N ILE A 63 -11.38 4.61 -8.14
CA ILE A 63 -11.41 6.02 -8.53
C ILE A 63 -12.07 6.14 -9.90
N ARG A 64 -13.19 6.88 -9.99
CA ARG A 64 -14.02 6.97 -11.21
C ARG A 64 -14.09 8.36 -11.84
N SER A 65 -13.48 9.37 -11.20
CA SER A 65 -13.49 10.75 -11.70
C SER A 65 -12.18 11.47 -11.43
N GLU A 66 -11.86 12.46 -12.26
CA GLU A 66 -10.71 13.35 -12.05
C GLU A 66 -10.80 14.11 -10.72
N ARG A 67 -12.02 14.51 -10.32
CA ARG A 67 -12.24 15.15 -9.01
C ARG A 67 -11.83 14.23 -7.86
N SER A 68 -12.28 12.97 -7.88
CA SER A 68 -11.89 11.98 -6.87
C SER A 68 -10.39 11.68 -6.91
N LEU A 69 -9.80 11.60 -8.10
CA LEU A 69 -8.37 11.35 -8.27
C LEU A 69 -7.54 12.49 -7.65
N SER A 70 -7.95 13.74 -7.90
CA SER A 70 -7.28 14.93 -7.38
C SER A 70 -7.34 14.97 -5.85
N ALA A 71 -8.53 14.74 -5.27
CA ALA A 71 -8.71 14.70 -3.82
C ALA A 71 -7.87 13.59 -3.15
N ILE A 72 -7.83 12.39 -3.74
CA ILE A 72 -7.03 11.28 -3.20
C ILE A 72 -5.52 11.57 -3.30
N ARG A 73 -5.06 12.18 -4.41
CA ARG A 73 -3.66 12.59 -4.55
C ARG A 73 -3.27 13.62 -3.49
N GLU A 74 -4.11 14.62 -3.28
CA GLU A 74 -3.92 15.64 -2.25
C GLU A 74 -3.87 15.02 -0.85
N TYR A 75 -4.80 14.12 -0.53
CA TYR A 75 -4.79 13.37 0.72
C TYR A 75 -3.48 12.58 0.90
N ILE A 76 -3.07 11.78 -0.09
CA ILE A 76 -1.82 10.99 0.00
C ILE A 76 -0.60 11.89 0.20
N PHE A 77 -0.56 13.04 -0.48
CA PHE A 77 0.54 13.99 -0.37
C PHE A 77 0.59 14.66 1.00
N ASN A 78 -0.56 15.04 1.55
CA ASN A 78 -0.65 15.78 2.81
C ASN A 78 -0.62 14.86 4.05
N ASN A 79 -0.96 13.59 3.93
CA ASN A 79 -1.08 12.68 5.07
C ASN A 79 0.22 12.57 5.90
N PRO A 80 1.43 12.42 5.31
CA PRO A 80 2.67 12.40 6.09
C PRO A 80 2.84 13.61 7.04
N VAL A 81 2.37 14.79 6.62
CA VAL A 81 2.45 16.03 7.42
C VAL A 81 1.35 16.08 8.47
N ASN A 82 0.17 15.53 8.16
CA ASN A 82 -0.99 15.54 9.04
C ASN A 82 -1.10 14.29 9.93
N TRP A 83 -0.03 13.49 10.02
CA TRP A 83 -0.04 12.19 10.70
C TRP A 83 -0.50 12.26 12.15
N GLU A 84 -0.17 13.33 12.88
CA GLU A 84 -0.60 13.51 14.27
C GLU A 84 -2.12 13.61 14.42
N GLN A 85 -2.82 14.06 13.37
CA GLN A 85 -4.28 14.23 13.34
C GLN A 85 -4.99 13.09 12.61
N ASP A 86 -4.24 12.11 12.10
CA ASP A 86 -4.78 11.00 11.33
C ASP A 86 -5.54 10.01 12.25
N ILE A 87 -6.70 9.53 11.80
CA ILE A 87 -7.54 8.59 12.56
C ILE A 87 -6.92 7.19 12.70
N ASP A 88 -6.01 6.82 11.79
CA ASP A 88 -5.26 5.57 11.82
C ASP A 88 -3.97 5.68 12.67
N ASN A 89 -3.74 6.84 13.29
CA ASN A 89 -2.74 7.01 14.33
C ASN A 89 -3.28 6.39 15.64
N LEU A 90 -2.56 5.40 16.16
CA LEU A 90 -2.95 4.64 17.36
C LEU A 90 -3.13 5.50 18.62
N ILE A 91 -2.61 6.73 18.63
CA ILE A 91 -2.75 7.69 19.73
C ILE A 91 -4.13 8.38 19.71
N ASN A 92 -4.81 8.38 18.55
CA ASN A 92 -6.11 9.01 18.35
C ASN A 92 -7.29 8.01 18.46
N LEU A 93 -7.01 6.75 18.83
CA LEU A 93 -7.96 5.68 19.11
C LEU A 93 -8.10 5.46 20.62
#